data_AF-N9MRC8-F1
#
_entry.id   AF-N9MRC8-F1
#
_cell.length_a   1.000
_cell.length_b   1.000
_cell.length_c   1.000
_cell.angle_alpha   90.00
_cell.angle_beta   90.00
_cell.angle_gamma   90.00
#
_symmetry.space_group_name_H-M   'P 1'
#
loop_
_entity.id
_entity.type
_entity.pdbx_description
1 polymer ?
#
loop_
_entity_poly.entity_id
_entity_poly.type
_entity_poly.pdbx_seq_one_letter_code
_entity_poly.pdbx_strand_id
1 'polypeptide(L)'
;MNENLSKPTKYIPSTSDAWGTFPSEVEVCNVREPFCVFQFNKPIAVPYNFMMSASQWKRLSQENKLEFLLAVRFGMEYDLSKLNKDGLLSTIGLHTQMYIKFQSYLQKHYQKEIAVLVAIFQHNCIYNSI
;
A
#
# COMPACT_ATOMS: atom_id res chain seq x y z
N MET A 1 14.28 22.38 -14.46
CA MET A 1 13.37 21.21 -14.49
C MET A 1 13.47 20.60 -15.87
N ASN A 2 14.01 19.39 -15.99
CA ASN A 2 14.08 18.68 -17.27
C ASN A 2 12.77 17.88 -17.41
N GLU A 3 11.81 18.42 -18.15
CA GLU A 3 10.56 17.74 -18.48
C GLU A 3 10.76 16.76 -19.63
N ASN A 4 11.50 15.68 -19.39
CA ASN A 4 11.40 14.47 -20.20
C ASN A 4 10.32 13.57 -19.58
N LEU A 5 9.08 14.07 -19.52
CA LEU A 5 7.94 13.21 -19.20
C LEU A 5 7.68 12.32 -20.43
N SER A 6 8.13 11.07 -20.34
CA SER A 6 7.88 10.05 -21.35
C SER A 6 6.39 9.97 -21.68
N LYS A 7 6.06 9.74 -22.96
CA LYS A 7 4.68 9.56 -23.42
C LYS A 7 3.94 8.56 -22.50
N PRO A 8 2.68 8.82 -22.12
CA PRO A 8 1.94 7.93 -21.24
C PRO A 8 1.80 6.54 -21.87
N THR A 9 2.42 5.54 -21.24
CA THR A 9 2.32 4.14 -21.66
C THR A 9 1.12 3.48 -20.98
N LYS A 10 0.46 2.53 -21.65
CA LYS A 10 -0.63 1.77 -21.03
C LYS A 10 -0.14 0.88 -19.88
N TYR A 11 1.14 0.49 -19.94
CA TYR A 11 1.78 -0.42 -19.01
C TYR A 11 2.99 0.22 -18.34
N ILE A 12 3.24 -0.17 -17.10
CA ILE A 12 4.42 0.16 -16.32
C ILE A 12 5.55 -0.79 -16.77
N PRO A 13 6.72 -0.26 -17.19
CA PRO A 13 7.86 -1.08 -17.59
C PRO A 13 8.32 -2.00 -16.45
N SER A 14 8.78 -3.21 -16.78
CA SER A 14 9.33 -4.17 -15.79
C SER A 14 10.58 -3.64 -15.08
N THR A 15 11.29 -2.68 -15.68
CA THR A 15 12.48 -2.03 -15.12
C THR A 15 12.16 -0.86 -14.18
N SER A 16 10.88 -0.59 -13.90
CA SER A 16 10.50 0.52 -13.02
C SER A 16 10.86 0.25 -11.56
N ASP A 17 11.42 1.25 -10.87
CA ASP A 17 11.70 1.21 -9.43
C ASP A 17 10.46 0.94 -8.56
N ALA A 18 9.27 1.16 -9.12
CA ALA A 18 7.99 0.86 -8.47
C ALA A 18 7.82 -0.63 -8.11
N TRP A 19 8.51 -1.53 -8.82
CA TRP A 19 8.50 -2.96 -8.53
C TRP A 19 9.40 -3.35 -7.35
N GLY A 20 10.34 -2.48 -6.96
CA GLY A 20 11.34 -2.79 -5.93
C GLY A 20 10.78 -2.98 -4.52
N THR A 21 9.54 -2.52 -4.27
CA THR A 21 8.83 -2.71 -3.00
C THR A 21 7.69 -3.74 -3.10
N PHE A 22 7.53 -4.37 -4.27
CA PHE A 22 6.52 -5.39 -4.46
C PHE A 22 7.03 -6.72 -3.87
N PRO A 23 6.23 -7.46 -3.10
CA PRO A 23 6.64 -8.76 -2.57
C PRO A 23 7.03 -9.71 -3.71
N SER A 24 8.24 -10.26 -3.66
CA SER A 24 8.65 -11.34 -4.54
C SER A 24 8.27 -12.68 -3.91
N GLU A 25 7.75 -13.61 -4.69
CA GLU A 25 7.63 -15.00 -4.26
C GLU A 25 9.04 -15.53 -3.98
N VAL A 26 9.28 -15.97 -2.74
CA VAL A 26 10.51 -16.64 -2.36
C VAL A 26 10.14 -18.07 -2.01
N GLU A 27 10.61 -19.02 -2.81
CA GLU A 27 10.54 -20.45 -2.47
C GLU A 27 11.49 -20.70 -1.28
N VAL A 28 11.00 -20.58 -0.05
CA VAL A 28 11.78 -20.88 1.14
C VAL A 28 11.44 -22.30 1.59
N CYS A 29 11.93 -23.31 0.88
CA CYS A 29 12.04 -24.65 1.46
C CYS A 29 13.49 -25.16 1.41
N ASN A 30 14.23 -24.91 2.49
CA ASN A 30 15.58 -25.44 2.72
C ASN A 30 15.56 -26.89 3.26
N VAL A 31 14.43 -27.59 3.20
CA VAL A 31 14.24 -28.93 3.79
C VAL A 31 13.83 -29.94 2.71
N ARG A 32 14.32 -31.17 2.76
CA ARG A 32 13.91 -32.26 1.85
C ARG A 32 12.44 -32.64 2.08
N GLU A 33 11.73 -32.94 0.99
CA GLU A 33 10.39 -33.55 1.02
C GLU A 33 10.39 -34.84 1.89
N PRO A 34 9.32 -35.12 2.67
CA PRO A 34 7.94 -34.64 2.52
C PRO A 34 7.52 -33.52 3.50
N PHE A 35 8.44 -32.97 4.28
CA PHE A 35 8.09 -32.01 5.34
C PHE A 35 7.70 -30.62 4.84
N CYS A 36 7.98 -30.28 3.57
CA CYS A 36 7.55 -29.01 2.99
C CYS A 36 6.02 -28.94 2.80
N VAL A 37 5.33 -30.04 2.53
CA VAL A 37 3.94 -30.03 2.02
C VAL A 37 2.93 -29.40 3.00
N PHE A 38 3.22 -29.36 4.31
CA PHE A 38 2.27 -28.94 5.33
C PHE A 38 2.29 -27.44 5.69
N GLN A 39 3.23 -26.63 5.17
CA GLN A 39 3.37 -25.22 5.56
C GLN A 39 3.05 -24.17 4.47
N PHE A 40 2.92 -24.53 3.19
CA PHE A 40 2.98 -23.55 2.09
C PHE A 40 1.67 -23.17 1.37
N ASN A 41 0.53 -23.81 1.65
CA ASN A 41 -0.75 -23.37 1.05
C ASN A 41 -1.39 -22.17 1.79
N LYS A 42 -0.57 -21.27 2.37
CA LYS A 42 -1.07 -20.01 2.90
C LYS A 42 -0.96 -18.94 1.81
N PRO A 43 -2.07 -18.30 1.42
CA PRO A 43 -1.99 -17.18 0.48
C PRO A 43 -1.10 -16.09 1.10
N ILE A 44 -0.03 -15.73 0.39
CA ILE A 44 0.81 -14.60 0.75
C ILE A 44 0.00 -13.36 0.43
N ALA A 45 -0.35 -12.58 1.45
CA ALA A 45 -0.99 -11.29 1.24
C ALA A 45 -0.02 -10.36 0.49
N VAL A 46 -0.53 -9.67 -0.52
CA VAL A 46 0.21 -8.71 -1.34
C VAL A 46 -0.49 -7.35 -1.20
N PRO A 47 -0.22 -6.59 -0.13
CA PRO A 47 -0.85 -5.29 0.07
C PRO A 47 -0.57 -4.32 -1.07
N TYR A 48 -1.56 -3.52 -1.48
CA TYR A 48 -1.34 -2.48 -2.48
C TYR A 48 -0.39 -1.40 -1.96
N ASN A 49 0.73 -1.19 -2.67
CA ASN A 49 1.84 -0.33 -2.24
C ASN A 49 1.93 1.00 -3.01
N PHE A 50 0.88 1.37 -3.76
CA PHE A 50 0.80 2.61 -4.53
C PHE A 50 1.90 2.80 -5.59
N MET A 51 2.62 1.74 -5.97
CA MET A 51 3.80 1.84 -6.86
C MET A 51 4.86 2.81 -6.35
N MET A 52 4.90 3.03 -5.04
CA MET A 52 5.87 3.91 -4.40
C MET A 52 7.14 3.12 -4.05
N SER A 53 8.29 3.71 -4.34
CA SER A 53 9.59 3.19 -3.92
C SER A 53 9.78 3.33 -2.40
N ALA A 54 10.74 2.59 -1.83
CA ALA A 54 11.01 2.63 -0.40
C ALA A 54 11.40 4.04 0.10
N SER A 55 12.11 4.83 -0.72
CA SER A 55 12.48 6.21 -0.38
C SER A 55 11.26 7.14 -0.37
N GLN A 56 10.32 6.94 -1.30
CA GLN A 56 9.06 7.69 -1.32
C GLN A 56 8.19 7.36 -0.11
N TRP A 57 8.10 6.08 0.27
CA TRP A 57 7.40 5.66 1.49
C TRP A 57 8.03 6.24 2.75
N LYS A 58 9.36 6.21 2.85
CA LYS A 58 10.10 6.84 3.96
C LYS A 58 9.80 8.33 4.04
N ARG A 59 9.83 9.04 2.91
CA ARG A 59 9.52 10.46 2.84
C ARG A 59 8.08 10.75 3.29
N LEU A 60 7.09 10.00 2.79
CA LEU A 60 5.69 10.16 3.17
C LEU A 60 5.49 9.94 4.67
N SER A 61 6.14 8.93 5.26
CA SER A 61 6.05 8.68 6.71
C SER A 61 6.57 9.83 7.58
N GLN A 62 7.48 10.65 7.04
CA GLN A 62 8.07 11.80 7.73
C GLN A 62 7.30 13.10 7.48
N GLU A 63 6.83 13.32 6.25
CA GLU A 63 6.15 14.56 5.84
C GLU A 63 4.65 14.53 6.15
N ASN A 64 3.98 13.37 6.02
CA ASN A 64 2.54 13.22 6.25
C ASN A 64 2.21 11.86 6.88
N LYS A 65 2.46 11.74 8.19
CA LYS A 65 2.26 10.50 8.94
C LYS A 65 0.82 9.97 8.89
N LEU A 66 -0.18 10.85 8.82
CA LEU A 66 -1.59 10.44 8.76
C LEU A 66 -1.91 9.75 7.42
N GLU A 67 -1.52 10.38 6.31
CA GLU A 67 -1.67 9.78 4.98
C GLU A 67 -0.88 8.48 4.85
N PHE A 68 0.34 8.42 5.38
CA PHE A 68 1.13 7.20 5.46
C PHE A 68 0.36 6.05 6.15
N LEU A 69 -0.15 6.28 7.36
CA LEU A 69 -0.86 5.25 8.12
C LEU A 69 -2.15 4.79 7.44
N LEU A 70 -2.89 5.73 6.84
CA LEU A 70 -4.11 5.43 6.10
C LEU A 70 -3.80 4.64 4.81
N ALA A 71 -2.72 4.99 4.10
CA ALA A 71 -2.27 4.28 2.91
C ALA A 71 -1.82 2.85 3.24
N VAL A 72 -1.09 2.65 4.34
CA VAL A 72 -0.73 1.31 4.83
C VAL A 72 -1.98 0.49 5.13
N ARG A 73 -2.94 1.06 5.87
CA ARG A 73 -4.19 0.38 6.20
C ARG A 73 -4.99 0.02 4.96
N PHE A 74 -5.15 0.96 4.04
CA PHE A 74 -5.80 0.71 2.75
C PHE A 74 -5.12 -0.41 1.97
N GLY A 75 -3.78 -0.40 1.91
CA GLY A 75 -3.00 -1.43 1.24
C GLY A 75 -3.28 -2.83 1.81
N MET A 76 -3.37 -2.96 3.14
CA MET A 76 -3.71 -4.24 3.79
C MET A 76 -5.14 -4.70 3.49
N GLU A 77 -6.10 -3.78 3.36
CA GLU A 77 -7.48 -4.11 3.00
C GLU A 77 -7.61 -4.53 1.53
N TYR A 78 -6.81 -3.93 0.65
CA TYR A 78 -6.77 -4.22 -0.78
C TYR A 78 -5.59 -5.12 -1.14
N ASP A 79 -5.71 -6.38 -0.71
CA ASP A 79 -4.78 -7.47 -1.00
C ASP A 79 -4.86 -7.90 -2.48
N LEU A 80 -3.77 -7.66 -3.21
CA LEU A 80 -3.62 -7.95 -4.63
C LEU A 80 -3.53 -9.45 -4.92
N SER A 81 -3.23 -10.31 -3.93
CA SER A 81 -3.26 -11.77 -4.09
C SER A 81 -4.66 -12.27 -4.50
N LYS A 82 -5.70 -11.49 -4.19
CA LYS A 82 -7.10 -11.79 -4.53
C LYS A 82 -7.49 -11.32 -5.93
N LEU A 83 -6.68 -10.46 -6.54
CA LEU A 83 -6.89 -9.98 -7.90
C LEU A 83 -6.22 -10.98 -8.86
N ASN A 84 -6.88 -12.13 -9.07
CA ASN A 84 -6.54 -13.05 -10.15
C ASN A 84 -6.46 -12.27 -11.47
N LYS A 85 -5.25 -11.98 -11.99
CA LYS A 85 -4.94 -11.79 -13.42
C LYS A 85 -3.49 -11.36 -13.67
N ASP A 86 -2.77 -12.22 -14.38
CA ASP A 86 -1.52 -11.89 -15.05
C ASP A 86 -1.67 -10.58 -15.84
N GLY A 87 -0.69 -9.68 -15.66
CA GLY A 87 -0.61 -8.43 -16.41
C GLY A 87 -1.57 -7.31 -15.99
N LEU A 88 -2.52 -7.53 -15.06
CA LEU A 88 -3.36 -6.42 -14.56
C LEU A 88 -2.54 -5.45 -13.71
N LEU A 89 -1.62 -5.99 -12.90
CA LEU A 89 -0.69 -5.24 -12.06
C LEU A 89 0.23 -4.32 -12.87
N SER A 90 0.55 -4.63 -14.12
CA SER A 90 1.37 -3.75 -14.94
C SER A 90 0.57 -2.63 -15.60
N THR A 91 -0.77 -2.59 -15.48
CA THR A 91 -1.58 -1.56 -16.14
C THR A 91 -1.66 -0.28 -15.30
N ILE A 92 -1.38 0.88 -15.94
CA ILE A 92 -1.59 2.18 -15.29
C ILE A 92 -3.06 2.35 -14.87
N GLY A 93 -4.00 1.80 -15.66
CA GLY A 93 -5.43 1.85 -15.36
C GLY A 93 -5.80 1.25 -14.00
N LEU A 94 -5.19 0.12 -13.62
CA LEU A 94 -5.40 -0.46 -12.29
C LEU A 94 -4.96 0.51 -11.19
N HIS A 95 -3.76 1.06 -11.31
CA HIS A 95 -3.20 1.97 -10.30
C HIS A 95 -4.02 3.24 -10.16
N THR A 96 -4.49 3.82 -11.27
CA THR A 96 -5.41 4.96 -11.26
C THR A 96 -6.70 4.62 -10.51
N GLN A 97 -7.29 3.45 -10.77
CA GLN A 97 -8.50 3.01 -10.04
C GLN A 97 -8.21 2.84 -8.54
N MET A 98 -7.06 2.30 -8.17
CA MET A 98 -6.65 2.14 -6.78
C MET A 98 -6.45 3.50 -6.09
N TYR A 99 -5.89 4.49 -6.78
CA TYR A 99 -5.82 5.87 -6.28
C TYR A 99 -7.22 6.47 -6.06
N ILE A 100 -8.15 6.30 -7.00
CA ILE A 100 -9.54 6.78 -6.85
C ILE A 100 -10.19 6.11 -5.63
N LYS A 101 -10.04 4.79 -5.47
CA LYS A 101 -10.54 4.06 -4.30
C LYS A 101 -9.93 4.56 -3.00
N PHE A 102 -8.63 4.85 -3.00
CA PHE A 102 -7.95 5.41 -1.83
C PHE A 102 -8.50 6.79 -1.49
N GLN A 103 -8.77 7.66 -2.47
CA GLN A 103 -9.40 8.96 -2.21
C GLN A 103 -10.79 8.83 -1.58
N SER A 104 -11.62 7.91 -2.07
CA SER A 104 -12.92 7.62 -1.46
C SER A 104 -12.78 7.03 -0.05
N TYR A 105 -11.77 6.16 0.17
CA TYR A 105 -11.45 5.61 1.48
C TYR A 105 -11.04 6.72 2.45
N LEU A 106 -10.15 7.61 2.03
CA LEU A 106 -9.73 8.79 2.79
C LEU A 106 -10.93 9.64 3.18
N GLN A 107 -11.84 9.97 2.27
CA GLN A 107 -13.03 10.78 2.60
C GLN A 107 -13.89 10.13 3.71
N LYS A 108 -14.09 8.82 3.63
CA LYS A 108 -14.87 8.06 4.63
C LYS A 108 -14.16 7.97 5.98
N HIS A 109 -12.85 7.76 5.96
CA HIS A 109 -12.06 7.52 7.17
C HIS A 109 -11.59 8.82 7.82
N TYR A 110 -11.29 9.87 7.06
CA TYR A 110 -10.99 11.19 7.62
C TYR A 110 -12.13 11.72 8.48
N GLN A 111 -13.38 11.64 8.05
CA GLN A 111 -14.49 12.11 8.88
C GLN A 111 -14.60 11.36 10.21
N LYS A 112 -14.41 10.03 10.17
CA LYS A 112 -14.48 9.19 11.37
C LYS A 112 -13.26 9.38 12.28
N GLU A 113 -12.06 9.44 11.71
CA GLU A 113 -10.82 9.55 12.46
C GLU A 113 -10.54 10.99 12.92
N ILE A 114 -11.01 12.03 12.22
CA ILE A 114 -11.02 13.42 12.73
C ILE A 114 -11.89 13.49 13.99
N ALA A 115 -13.08 12.90 13.99
CA ALA A 115 -13.92 12.89 15.19
C ALA A 115 -13.23 12.16 16.36
N VAL A 116 -12.54 11.05 16.09
CA VAL A 116 -11.76 10.31 17.11
C VAL A 116 -10.54 11.12 17.58
N LEU A 117 -9.79 11.74 16.67
CA LEU A 117 -8.63 12.58 17.01
C LEU A 117 -9.05 13.83 17.78
N VAL A 118 -10.12 14.50 17.37
CA VAL A 118 -10.72 15.63 18.09
C VAL A 118 -11.18 15.18 19.47
N ALA A 119 -11.85 14.03 19.61
CA ALA A 119 -12.25 13.51 20.91
C ALA A 119 -11.05 13.20 21.81
N ILE A 120 -9.98 12.60 21.27
CA ILE A 120 -8.73 12.34 22.00
C ILE A 120 -8.08 13.66 22.43
N PHE A 121 -7.99 14.66 21.54
CA PHE A 121 -7.44 15.97 21.87
C PHE A 121 -8.27 16.70 22.92
N GLN A 122 -9.60 16.71 22.80
CA GLN A 122 -10.49 17.30 23.78
C GLN A 122 -10.34 16.62 25.16
N HIS A 123 -10.31 15.28 25.18
CA HIS A 123 -10.09 14.52 26.40
C HIS A 123 -8.72 14.84 27.05
N ASN A 124 -7.66 14.89 26.25
CA ASN A 124 -6.30 15.19 26.74
C ASN A 124 -6.12 16.66 27.16
N CYS A 125 -6.81 17.61 26.51
CA CYS A 125 -6.80 19.02 26.92
C CYS A 125 -7.56 19.23 28.24
N ILE A 126 -8.63 18.47 28.49
CA ILE A 126 -9.37 18.52 29.75
C ILE A 126 -8.53 17.91 30.90
N TYR A 127 -7.79 16.83 30.65
CA TYR A 127 -6.96 16.18 31.67
C TYR A 127 -5.64 16.91 32.01
N ASN A 128 -5.10 17.73 31.10
CA ASN A 128 -3.88 18.52 31.36
C ASN A 128 -4.16 19.95 31.86
N SER A 129 -5.41 20.29 32.14
CA SER A 129 -5.82 21.61 32.67
C SER A 129 -6.21 21.57 34.17
N ILE A 130 -5.87 20.48 34.89
CA ILE A 130 -6.03 20.32 36.34
C ILE A 130 -4.67 20.08 36.97
#